data_AF-A0A529KY44-F1
#
_entry.id   AF-A0A529KY44-F1
#
_cell.length_a   1.000
_cell.length_b   1.000
_cell.length_c   1.000
_cell.angle_alpha   90.00
_cell.angle_beta   90.00
_cell.angle_gamma   90.00
#
_symmetry.space_group_name_H-M   'P 1'
#
loop_
_entity.id
_entity.type
_entity.pdbx_description
1 polymer ?
#
loop_
_entity_poly.entity_id
_entity_poly.type
_entity_poly.pdbx_seq_one_letter_code
_entity_poly.pdbx_strand_id
1 'polypeptide(L)'
;DIEDAVAPPDKERARKNIIQALNDIDWRAKGKTVSVRINGLDTHYMYRDVVDVMEQAGDRLDTILVPKVGVPADLYMVEALVNQIEMAKGFKTRVGLEALIETALGMANVEAIAATPGRLEAMHF
;
A
#
# COMPACT_ATOMS: atom_id res chain seq x y z
N ASP A 1 -6.54 -6.12 4.42
CA ASP A 1 -5.45 -7.02 3.99
C ASP A 1 -5.86 -7.74 2.71
N ILE A 2 -4.95 -7.86 1.74
CA ILE A 2 -5.15 -8.59 0.46
C ILE A 2 -3.98 -9.55 0.21
N GLU A 3 -3.04 -9.68 1.15
CA GLU A 3 -1.84 -10.50 1.02
C GLU A 3 -2.03 -11.90 1.65
N ASP A 4 -1.26 -12.25 2.69
CA ASP A 4 -1.09 -13.62 3.15
C ASP A 4 -2.32 -14.16 3.91
N ALA A 5 -3.18 -13.30 4.44
CA ALA A 5 -4.45 -13.72 5.05
C ALA A 5 -5.57 -13.99 4.02
N VAL A 6 -5.29 -13.81 2.72
CA VAL A 6 -6.26 -13.97 1.63
C VAL A 6 -5.75 -15.00 0.63
N ALA A 7 -6.50 -16.09 0.47
CA ALA A 7 -6.17 -17.13 -0.49
C ALA A 7 -6.13 -16.56 -1.93
N PRO A 8 -5.25 -17.06 -2.82
CA PRO A 8 -5.14 -16.57 -4.20
C PRO A 8 -6.47 -16.36 -4.97
N PRO A 9 -7.43 -17.32 -4.98
CA PRO A 9 -8.69 -17.12 -5.69
C PRO A 9 -9.59 -16.03 -5.08
N ASP A 10 -9.34 -15.63 -3.83
CA ASP A 10 -10.12 -14.64 -3.11
C ASP A 10 -9.56 -13.22 -3.23
N LYS A 11 -8.34 -13.03 -3.79
CA LYS A 11 -7.66 -11.72 -3.83
C LYS A 11 -8.45 -10.66 -4.58
N GLU A 12 -9.07 -11.02 -5.71
CA GLU A 12 -9.90 -10.08 -6.47
C GLU A 12 -11.15 -9.66 -5.67
N ARG A 13 -11.80 -10.61 -5.00
CA ARG A 13 -12.95 -10.33 -4.15
C ARG A 13 -12.57 -9.48 -2.94
N ALA A 14 -11.47 -9.79 -2.27
CA ALA A 14 -10.96 -9.03 -1.15
C ALA A 14 -10.64 -7.58 -1.54
N ARG A 15 -10.05 -7.35 -2.72
CA ARG A 15 -9.82 -6.00 -3.25
C ARG A 15 -11.11 -5.22 -3.44
N LYS A 16 -12.13 -5.83 -4.07
CA LYS A 16 -13.45 -5.21 -4.24
C LYS A 16 -14.07 -4.84 -2.88
N ASN A 17 -14.00 -5.74 -1.90
CA ASN A 17 -14.53 -5.50 -0.56
C ASN A 17 -13.82 -4.34 0.15
N ILE A 18 -12.50 -4.21 -0.01
CA ILE A 18 -11.72 -3.10 0.57
C ILE A 18 -12.11 -1.78 -0.08
N ILE A 19 -12.18 -1.72 -1.41
CA ILE A 19 -12.60 -0.52 -2.14
C ILE A 19 -14.00 -0.08 -1.69
N GLN A 20 -14.91 -1.04 -1.56
CA GLN A 20 -16.25 -0.77 -1.04
C GLN A 20 -16.19 -0.22 0.40
N ALA A 21 -15.46 -0.88 1.30
CA ALA A 21 -15.38 -0.46 2.71
C ALA A 21 -14.73 0.91 2.91
N LEU A 22 -13.77 1.29 2.06
CA LEU A 22 -13.16 2.62 2.07
C LEU A 22 -14.15 3.72 1.66
N ASN A 23 -15.06 3.42 0.74
CA ASN A 23 -16.06 4.36 0.24
C ASN A 23 -17.32 4.42 1.13
N ASP A 24 -17.75 3.28 1.69
CA ASP A 24 -18.98 3.17 2.47
C ASP A 24 -18.82 3.68 3.91
N ILE A 25 -17.59 3.71 4.45
CA ILE A 25 -17.32 4.03 5.84
C ILE A 25 -16.39 5.24 5.94
N ASP A 26 -16.85 6.30 6.60
CA ASP A 26 -15.99 7.43 6.95
C ASP A 26 -15.12 7.10 8.18
N TRP A 27 -14.00 6.44 7.93
CA TRP A 27 -13.04 6.04 8.97
C TRP A 27 -12.38 7.24 9.64
N ARG A 28 -12.09 8.30 8.90
CA ARG A 28 -11.49 9.53 9.42
C ARG A 28 -12.44 10.25 10.38
N ALA A 29 -13.73 10.33 10.06
CA ALA A 29 -14.74 10.86 10.99
C ALA A 29 -14.86 10.02 12.28
N LYS A 30 -14.47 8.74 12.24
CA LYS A 30 -14.38 7.86 13.41
C LYS A 30 -13.02 7.89 14.12
N GLY A 31 -12.13 8.80 13.74
CA GLY A 31 -10.79 8.94 14.32
C GLY A 31 -9.89 7.72 14.07
N LYS A 32 -10.05 7.05 12.94
CA LYS A 32 -9.24 5.90 12.53
C LYS A 32 -8.35 6.25 11.35
N THR A 33 -7.10 5.80 11.41
CA THR A 33 -6.19 5.71 10.27
C THR A 33 -6.39 4.38 9.57
N VAL A 34 -6.45 4.37 8.25
CA VAL A 34 -6.68 3.17 7.45
C VAL A 34 -5.48 2.86 6.56
N SER A 35 -4.91 1.67 6.76
CA SER A 35 -3.84 1.10 5.94
C SER A 35 -4.37 -0.09 5.14
N VAL A 36 -3.98 -0.19 3.87
CA VAL A 36 -4.22 -1.38 3.03
C VAL A 36 -2.89 -2.08 2.76
N ARG A 37 -2.74 -3.29 3.28
CA ARG A 37 -1.66 -4.20 2.88
C ARG A 37 -1.97 -4.81 1.51
N ILE A 38 -1.14 -4.46 0.53
CA ILE A 38 -1.17 -4.97 -0.85
C ILE A 38 -0.39 -6.29 -0.96
N ASN A 39 -0.47 -6.95 -2.11
CA ASN A 39 0.40 -8.10 -2.38
C ASN A 39 1.87 -7.70 -2.66
N GLY A 40 2.80 -8.64 -2.46
CA GLY A 40 4.23 -8.48 -2.74
C GLY A 40 4.55 -8.19 -4.21
N LEU A 41 5.65 -7.44 -4.43
CA LEU A 41 6.12 -7.01 -5.74
C LEU A 41 6.52 -8.18 -6.67
N ASP A 42 6.75 -9.36 -6.11
CA ASP A 42 7.03 -10.62 -6.79
C ASP A 42 5.76 -11.34 -7.27
N THR A 43 4.57 -10.75 -7.08
CA THR A 43 3.29 -11.31 -7.52
C THR A 43 2.65 -10.49 -8.65
N HIS A 44 1.83 -11.15 -9.47
CA HIS A 44 1.03 -10.44 -10.48
C HIS A 44 -0.16 -9.65 -9.89
N TYR A 45 -0.39 -9.72 -8.58
CA TYR A 45 -1.51 -9.04 -7.92
C TYR A 45 -1.18 -7.60 -7.55
N MET A 46 0.06 -7.34 -7.13
CA MET A 46 0.50 -6.06 -6.55
C MET A 46 0.09 -4.85 -7.38
N TYR A 47 0.43 -4.83 -8.67
CA TYR A 47 0.16 -3.66 -9.51
C TYR A 47 -1.34 -3.35 -9.58
N ARG A 48 -2.17 -4.41 -9.60
CA ARG A 48 -3.62 -4.28 -9.68
C ARG A 48 -4.21 -3.84 -8.35
N ASP A 49 -3.64 -4.29 -7.23
CA ASP A 49 -4.02 -3.80 -5.91
C ASP A 49 -3.80 -2.30 -5.79
N VAL A 50 -2.61 -1.81 -6.16
CA VAL A 50 -2.28 -0.38 -6.12
C VAL A 50 -3.20 0.40 -7.06
N VAL A 51 -3.33 -0.01 -8.33
CA VAL A 51 -4.13 0.70 -9.33
C VAL A 51 -5.60 0.76 -8.93
N ASP A 52 -6.24 -0.38 -8.67
CA ASP A 52 -7.68 -0.40 -8.43
C ASP A 52 -8.03 0.31 -7.11
N VAL A 53 -7.27 0.12 -6.03
CA VAL A 53 -7.53 0.77 -4.74
C VAL A 53 -7.34 2.28 -4.86
N MET A 54 -6.24 2.74 -5.45
CA MET A 54 -5.97 4.16 -5.59
C MET A 54 -6.96 4.84 -6.53
N GLU A 55 -7.24 4.28 -7.71
CA GLU A 55 -8.14 4.93 -8.67
C GLU A 55 -9.60 5.01 -8.18
N GLN A 56 -10.02 4.09 -7.30
CA GLN A 56 -11.42 3.98 -6.87
C GLN A 56 -11.69 4.49 -5.45
N ALA A 57 -10.67 4.57 -4.58
CA ALA A 57 -10.84 4.95 -3.18
C ALA A 57 -9.60 5.63 -2.55
N GLY A 58 -8.60 6.03 -3.34
CA GLY A 58 -7.33 6.54 -2.79
C GLY A 58 -7.46 7.85 -2.00
N ASP A 59 -8.50 8.66 -2.23
CA ASP A 59 -8.78 9.87 -1.44
C ASP A 59 -9.29 9.57 -0.02
N ARG A 60 -9.76 8.33 0.21
CA ARG A 60 -10.22 7.81 1.50
C ARG A 60 -9.18 6.97 2.23
N LEU A 61 -8.05 6.65 1.58
CA LEU A 61 -6.97 5.85 2.15
C LEU A 61 -5.94 6.75 2.83
N ASP A 62 -5.34 6.29 3.94
CA ASP A 62 -4.26 7.01 4.61
C ASP A 62 -2.90 6.42 4.23
N THR A 63 -2.72 5.10 4.27
CA THR A 63 -1.44 4.45 3.96
C THR A 63 -1.59 3.15 3.18
N ILE A 64 -0.51 2.76 2.49
CA ILE A 64 -0.35 1.43 1.89
C ILE A 64 0.80 0.71 2.59
N LEU A 65 0.54 -0.48 3.12
CA LEU A 65 1.57 -1.37 3.65
C LEU A 65 2.13 -2.24 2.53
N VAL A 66 3.40 -2.01 2.19
CA VAL A 66 4.15 -2.77 1.19
C VAL A 66 4.82 -3.95 1.90
N PRO A 67 4.46 -5.21 1.56
CA PRO A 67 5.06 -6.38 2.18
C PRO A 67 6.43 -6.71 1.58
N LYS A 68 7.21 -7.54 2.29
CA LYS A 68 8.47 -8.14 1.80
C LYS A 68 9.48 -7.13 1.24
N VAL A 69 9.51 -5.89 1.77
CA VAL A 69 10.42 -4.85 1.28
C VAL A 69 11.86 -5.30 1.50
N GLY A 70 12.64 -5.36 0.41
CA GLY A 70 14.03 -5.83 0.41
C GLY A 70 15.04 -4.72 0.10
N VAL A 71 14.66 -3.73 -0.70
CA VAL A 71 15.51 -2.62 -1.13
C VAL A 71 14.71 -1.30 -1.25
N PRO A 72 15.37 -0.13 -1.20
CA PRO A 72 14.70 1.16 -1.40
C PRO A 72 13.91 1.27 -2.72
N ALA A 73 14.36 0.56 -3.76
CA ALA A 73 13.70 0.56 -5.07
C ALA A 73 12.28 -0.06 -5.04
N ASP A 74 12.01 -0.94 -4.08
CA ASP A 74 10.67 -1.54 -3.91
C ASP A 74 9.65 -0.46 -3.51
N LEU A 75 10.04 0.41 -2.57
CA LEU A 75 9.23 1.54 -2.15
C LEU A 75 9.08 2.58 -3.26
N TYR A 76 10.17 2.87 -3.99
CA TYR A 76 10.12 3.80 -5.12
C TYR A 76 9.13 3.36 -6.19
N MET A 77 9.06 2.05 -6.50
CA MET A 77 8.10 1.52 -7.46
C MET A 77 6.67 1.88 -7.06
N VAL A 78 6.29 1.53 -5.82
CA VAL A 78 4.92 1.76 -5.32
C VAL A 78 4.63 3.25 -5.23
N GLU A 79 5.59 4.04 -4.71
CA GLU A 79 5.48 5.50 -4.63
C GLU A 79 5.24 6.12 -6.02
N ALA A 80 5.97 5.69 -7.05
CA ALA A 80 5.81 6.22 -8.40
C ALA A 80 4.39 5.97 -8.93
N LEU A 81 3.85 4.76 -8.78
CA LEU A 81 2.48 4.44 -9.19
C LEU A 81 1.45 5.28 -8.43
N VAL A 82 1.56 5.34 -7.10
CA VAL A 82 0.65 6.09 -6.25
C VAL A 82 0.66 7.58 -6.61
N ASN A 83 1.85 8.18 -6.78
CA ASN A 83 2.00 9.57 -7.21
C ASN A 83 1.33 9.84 -8.57
N GLN A 84 1.54 8.97 -9.56
CA GLN A 84 0.93 9.16 -10.89
C GLN A 84 -0.60 9.08 -10.83
N ILE A 85 -1.15 8.15 -10.04
CA ILE A 85 -2.59 8.00 -9.89
C ILE A 85 -3.19 9.20 -9.15
N GLU A 86 -2.57 9.67 -8.06
CA GLU A 86 -3.03 10.87 -7.34
C GLU A 86 -3.09 12.08 -8.27
N MET A 87 -2.06 12.29 -9.09
CA MET A 87 -2.03 13.36 -10.11
C MET A 87 -3.14 13.19 -11.15
N ALA A 88 -3.31 11.99 -11.70
CA ALA A 88 -4.30 11.70 -12.72
C ALA A 88 -5.75 11.85 -12.21
N LYS A 89 -6.00 11.48 -10.94
CA LYS A 89 -7.31 11.57 -10.29
C LYS A 89 -7.57 12.95 -9.67
N GLY A 90 -6.55 13.80 -9.58
CA GLY A 90 -6.65 15.13 -8.99
C GLY A 90 -6.85 15.12 -7.47
N PHE A 91 -6.39 14.07 -6.79
CA PHE A 91 -6.52 13.92 -5.34
C PHE A 91 -5.80 15.06 -4.61
N LYS A 92 -6.39 15.49 -3.49
CA LYS A 92 -5.84 16.52 -2.60
C LYS A 92 -5.18 15.95 -1.36
N THR A 93 -5.51 14.70 -1.04
CA THR A 93 -4.88 13.90 0.00
C THR A 93 -3.66 13.19 -0.57
N ARG A 94 -2.73 12.84 0.33
CA ARG A 94 -1.51 12.09 0.01
C ARG A 94 -1.53 10.80 0.80
N VAL A 95 -1.34 9.66 0.14
CA VAL A 95 -1.30 8.33 0.77
C VAL A 95 0.11 7.96 1.24
N GLY A 96 0.35 7.79 2.53
CA GLY A 96 1.65 7.33 3.04
C GLY A 96 1.99 5.90 2.61
N LEU A 97 3.26 5.52 2.77
CA LEU A 97 3.72 4.13 2.64
C LEU A 97 4.20 3.62 3.99
N GLU A 98 3.94 2.35 4.25
CA GLU A 98 4.47 1.59 5.37
C GLU A 98 5.27 0.42 4.78
N ALA A 99 6.45 0.11 5.33
CA ALA A 99 7.27 -1.02 4.89
C ALA A 99 7.18 -2.16 5.88
N LEU A 100 6.92 -3.39 5.42
CA LEU A 100 7.06 -4.60 6.23
C LEU A 100 8.39 -5.29 5.92
N ILE A 101 9.28 -5.28 6.92
CA ILE A 101 10.62 -5.88 6.88
C ILE A 101 10.53 -7.31 7.40
N GLU A 102 10.24 -8.25 6.49
CA GLU A 102 10.01 -9.66 6.83
C GLU A 102 10.90 -10.63 6.03
N THR A 103 11.97 -10.13 5.42
CA THR A 103 12.95 -10.94 4.68
C THR A 103 14.37 -10.67 5.19
N ALA A 104 15.26 -11.65 5.03
CA ALA A 104 16.67 -11.47 5.38
C ALA A 104 17.33 -10.32 4.61
N LEU A 105 16.94 -10.13 3.33
CA LEU A 105 17.41 -9.00 2.52
C LEU A 105 16.91 -7.66 3.07
N GLY A 106 15.61 -7.59 3.42
CA GLY A 106 15.03 -6.39 4.04
C GLY A 106 15.74 -6.02 5.35
N MET A 107 16.03 -7.01 6.19
CA MET A 107 16.78 -6.78 7.43
C MET A 107 18.23 -6.31 7.14
N ALA A 108 18.90 -6.92 6.16
CA ALA A 108 20.26 -6.52 5.77
C ALA A 108 20.33 -5.08 5.22
N ASN A 109 19.25 -4.59 4.61
CA ASN A 109 19.17 -3.26 4.00
C ASN A 109 18.33 -2.25 4.81
N VAL A 110 17.99 -2.56 6.06
CA VAL A 110 16.97 -1.82 6.83
C VAL A 110 17.28 -0.32 6.98
N GLU A 111 18.55 0.04 7.16
CA GLU A 111 18.96 1.46 7.25
C GLU A 111 18.74 2.20 5.93
N ALA A 112 19.05 1.57 4.80
CA ALA A 112 18.84 2.15 3.48
C ALA A 112 17.34 2.28 3.17
N ILE A 113 16.53 1.29 3.56
CA ILE A 113 15.07 1.33 3.41
C ILE A 113 14.49 2.46 4.26
N ALA A 114 14.90 2.57 5.53
CA ALA A 114 14.46 3.64 6.44
C ALA A 114 14.85 5.05 5.95
N ALA A 115 16.00 5.17 5.26
CA ALA A 115 16.46 6.43 4.68
C ALA A 115 15.79 6.79 3.34
N THR A 116 14.86 5.97 2.84
CA THR A 116 14.17 6.23 1.57
C THR A 116 13.41 7.56 1.66
N PRO A 117 13.77 8.57 0.84
CA PRO A 117 13.02 9.81 0.82
C PRO A 117 11.63 9.58 0.24
N GLY A 118 10.65 10.43 0.62
CA GLY A 118 9.34 10.39 0.00
C GLY A 118 8.20 10.24 1.01
N ARG A 119 7.42 9.17 0.87
CA ARG A 119 6.17 8.93 1.65
C ARG A 119 6.25 7.80 2.68
N LEU A 120 7.44 7.27 2.99
CA LEU A 120 7.58 6.25 4.05
C LEU A 120 7.28 6.86 5.43
N GLU A 121 6.30 6.30 6.14
CA GLU A 121 5.81 6.79 7.44
C GLU A 121 6.06 5.80 8.60
N ALA A 122 6.08 4.49 8.30
CA ALA A 122 6.33 3.46 9.31
C ALA A 122 7.08 2.25 8.73
N MET A 123 7.74 1.52 9.63
CA MET A 123 8.30 0.20 9.34
C MET A 123 7.80 -0.82 10.36
N HIS A 124 7.41 -1.99 9.86
CA HIS A 124 6.91 -3.14 10.59
C HIS A 124 7.92 -4.29 10.50
N PHE A 125 7.95 -5.16 11.50
CA PHE A 125 8.83 -6.32 11.59
C PHE A 125 8.04 -7.55 12.00
#